data_AF-A0A7C6W4Y4-F1
#
_entry.id   AF-A0A7C6W4Y4-F1
#
_cell.length_a   1.000
_cell.length_b   1.000
_cell.length_c   1.000
_cell.angle_alpha   90.00
_cell.angle_beta   90.00
_cell.angle_gamma   90.00
#
_symmetry.space_group_name_H-M   'P 1'
#
loop_
_entity.id
_entity.type
_entity.pdbx_description
1 polymer ?
#
loop_
_entity_poly.entity_id
_entity_poly.type
_entity_poly.pdbx_seq_one_letter_code
_entity_poly.pdbx_strand_id
1 'polypeptide(L)'
;MSEQKVFKASAESKGKAKQLRFFALLAWIIAIAGEVFAIFKLISNETLVWLIIAIVAILILAITGSMLWKKANRLDPASKKDKVRFFIQNQLGAIISVLAFLPLVILIFINKDVDGKTKGIAGSIAVVALLIAGISGADFSPPSIEQYTKDINEQTNTLKQLNFDNDNVYWTKAGNKYHIFEDCQHIKGRDEINNGTVKQSWDEKGISELCKTCENRAIRERDIKLEDIIPKGDVAEEELIE
;
A
#
# COMPACT_ATOMS: atom_id res chain seq x y z
N MET A 1 -29.49 3.06 -16.75
CA MET A 1 -28.34 2.30 -16.23
C MET A 1 -27.15 3.23 -16.26
N SER A 2 -26.64 3.64 -15.10
CA SER A 2 -25.43 4.47 -15.04
C SER A 2 -24.26 3.70 -15.66
N GLU A 3 -23.48 4.37 -16.50
CA GLU A 3 -22.29 3.82 -17.15
C GLU A 3 -21.28 3.40 -16.06
N GLN A 4 -20.91 2.12 -15.99
CA GLN A 4 -19.94 1.65 -14.99
C GLN A 4 -18.57 2.27 -15.27
N LYS A 5 -18.03 3.00 -14.28
CA LYS A 5 -16.72 3.65 -14.38
C LYS A 5 -15.63 2.60 -14.15
N VAL A 6 -14.84 2.27 -15.18
CA VAL A 6 -13.67 1.40 -15.05
C VAL A 6 -12.49 2.20 -14.50
N PHE A 7 -11.80 1.67 -13.48
CA PHE A 7 -10.62 2.33 -12.93
C PHE A 7 -9.50 2.43 -13.97
N LYS A 8 -8.98 3.64 -14.14
CA LYS A 8 -7.80 3.93 -14.95
C LYS A 8 -6.95 4.96 -14.23
N ALA A 9 -5.73 4.56 -13.84
CA ALA A 9 -4.79 5.45 -13.19
C ALA A 9 -4.49 6.70 -14.06
N SER A 10 -4.52 7.87 -13.44
CA SER A 10 -4.17 9.15 -14.05
C SER A 10 -2.70 9.16 -14.53
N ALA A 11 -2.38 10.08 -15.44
CA ALA A 11 -1.00 10.25 -15.90
C ALA A 11 -0.05 10.62 -14.74
N GLU A 12 -0.53 11.44 -13.80
CA GLU A 12 0.21 11.82 -12.61
C GLU A 12 0.48 10.62 -11.69
N SER A 13 -0.54 9.81 -11.38
CA SER A 13 -0.40 8.62 -10.55
C SER A 13 0.57 7.61 -11.17
N LYS A 14 0.53 7.43 -12.50
CA LYS A 14 1.51 6.62 -13.22
C LYS A 14 2.92 7.19 -13.15
N GLY A 15 3.07 8.50 -13.26
CA GLY A 15 4.36 9.20 -13.11
C GLY A 15 4.96 8.98 -11.72
N LYS A 16 4.18 9.22 -10.67
CA LYS A 16 4.56 8.96 -9.26
C LYS A 16 4.89 7.48 -9.03
N ALA A 17 4.06 6.56 -9.55
CA ALA A 17 4.32 5.12 -9.44
C ALA A 17 5.65 4.73 -10.09
N LYS A 18 5.97 5.28 -11.27
CA LYS A 18 7.24 5.04 -11.96
C LYS A 18 8.43 5.54 -11.14
N GLN A 19 8.35 6.74 -10.56
CA GLN A 19 9.40 7.27 -9.69
C GLN A 19 9.60 6.41 -8.44
N LEU A 20 8.52 6.01 -7.77
CA LEU A 20 8.59 5.15 -6.59
C LEU A 20 9.21 3.78 -6.91
N ARG A 21 8.84 3.16 -8.04
CA ARG A 21 9.44 1.90 -8.51
C ARG A 21 10.93 2.06 -8.79
N PHE A 22 11.34 3.19 -9.38
CA PHE A 22 12.76 3.47 -9.62
C PHE A 22 13.56 3.57 -8.31
N PHE A 23 13.06 4.33 -7.33
CA PHE A 23 13.72 4.41 -6.02
C PHE A 23 13.70 3.08 -5.26
N ALA A 24 12.64 2.29 -5.38
CA ALA A 24 12.58 0.95 -4.82
C ALA A 24 13.66 0.03 -5.41
N LEU A 25 13.78 0.01 -6.74
CA LEU A 25 14.82 -0.76 -7.43
C LEU A 25 16.22 -0.29 -7.04
N LEU A 26 16.45 1.02 -6.94
CA LEU A 26 17.73 1.57 -6.50
C LEU A 26 18.07 1.12 -5.06
N ALA A 27 17.11 1.20 -4.14
CA ALA A 27 17.31 0.75 -2.76
C ALA A 27 17.67 -0.75 -2.70
N TRP A 28 17.00 -1.60 -3.49
CA TRP A 28 17.33 -3.02 -3.56
C TRP A 28 18.69 -3.31 -4.20
N ILE A 29 19.07 -2.58 -5.25
CA ILE A 29 20.40 -2.72 -5.85
C ILE A 29 21.49 -2.37 -4.83
N ILE A 30 21.30 -1.29 -4.06
CA ILE A 30 22.23 -0.91 -2.99
C ILE A 30 22.27 -1.98 -1.88
N ALA A 31 21.11 -2.55 -1.52
CA ALA A 31 21.03 -3.63 -0.54
C ALA A 31 21.82 -4.87 -1.01
N ILE A 32 21.63 -5.31 -2.26
CA ILE A 32 22.35 -6.45 -2.85
C ILE A 32 23.86 -6.15 -2.97
N ALA A 33 24.25 -4.93 -3.35
CA ALA A 33 25.66 -4.54 -3.37
C ALA A 33 26.28 -4.59 -1.96
N GLY A 34 25.53 -4.13 -0.95
CA GLY A 34 25.91 -4.25 0.46
C GLY A 34 26.02 -5.71 0.93
N GLU A 35 25.13 -6.58 0.46
CA GLU A 35 25.18 -8.02 0.73
C GLU A 35 26.47 -8.63 0.15
N VAL A 36 26.76 -8.37 -1.12
CA VAL A 36 27.98 -8.83 -1.80
C VAL A 36 29.23 -8.33 -1.06
N PHE A 37 29.25 -7.06 -0.64
CA PHE A 37 30.35 -6.52 0.16
C PHE A 37 30.48 -7.27 1.50
N ALA A 38 29.38 -7.48 2.22
CA ALA A 38 29.39 -8.18 3.49
C ALA A 38 29.92 -9.62 3.36
N ILE A 39 29.50 -10.33 2.31
CA ILE A 39 29.98 -11.67 1.98
C ILE A 39 31.49 -11.70 1.82
N PHE A 40 32.05 -10.80 1.00
CA PHE A 40 33.47 -10.85 0.66
C PHE A 40 34.40 -10.20 1.70
N LYS A 41 33.89 -9.31 2.56
CA LYS A 41 34.72 -8.51 3.46
C LYS A 41 34.42 -8.69 4.95
N LEU A 42 33.21 -9.12 5.31
CA LEU A 42 32.75 -9.07 6.71
C LEU A 42 32.47 -10.45 7.32
N ILE A 43 32.45 -11.53 6.55
CA ILE A 43 32.34 -12.90 7.08
C ILE A 43 33.70 -13.31 7.69
N SER A 44 33.96 -12.88 8.92
CA SER A 44 35.12 -13.28 9.72
C SER A 44 34.83 -13.13 11.22
N ASN A 45 35.64 -13.74 12.08
CA ASN A 45 35.50 -13.64 13.54
C ASN A 45 35.77 -12.20 14.04
N GLU A 46 36.68 -11.47 13.39
CA GLU A 46 37.10 -10.13 13.82
C GLU A 46 36.10 -9.04 13.41
N THR A 47 35.33 -9.28 12.34
CA THR A 47 34.40 -8.30 11.75
C THR A 47 32.94 -8.55 12.10
N LEU A 48 32.64 -9.38 13.11
CA LEU A 48 31.26 -9.74 13.49
C LEU A 48 30.36 -8.51 13.71
N VAL A 49 30.84 -7.50 14.43
CA VAL A 49 30.06 -6.27 14.69
C VAL A 49 29.73 -5.55 13.38
N TRP A 50 30.69 -5.43 12.46
CA TRP A 50 30.48 -4.82 11.16
C TRP A 50 29.52 -5.63 10.28
N LEU A 51 29.60 -6.97 10.35
CA LEU A 51 28.67 -7.85 9.65
C LEU A 51 27.23 -7.64 10.14
N ILE A 52 27.02 -7.51 11.45
CA ILE A 52 25.70 -7.22 12.02
C ILE A 52 25.20 -5.85 11.57
N ILE A 53 26.05 -4.81 11.61
CA ILE A 53 25.70 -3.47 11.12
C ILE A 53 25.30 -3.52 9.64
N ALA A 54 26.04 -4.26 8.82
CA ALA A 54 25.72 -4.43 7.41
C ALA A 54 24.37 -5.14 7.22
N ILE A 55 24.10 -6.23 7.95
CA ILE A 55 22.81 -6.94 7.92
C ILE A 55 21.65 -5.99 8.25
N VAL A 56 21.79 -5.16 9.29
CA VAL A 56 20.76 -4.18 9.68
C VAL A 56 20.57 -3.11 8.60
N ALA A 57 21.65 -2.60 8.02
CA ALA A 57 21.58 -1.60 6.94
C ALA A 57 20.89 -2.17 5.68
N ILE A 58 21.24 -3.40 5.28
CA ILE A 58 20.61 -4.12 4.16
C ILE A 58 19.11 -4.32 4.46
N LEU A 59 18.74 -4.64 5.71
CA LEU A 59 17.35 -4.87 6.10
C LEU A 59 16.52 -3.60 5.94
N ILE A 60 17.03 -2.46 6.41
CA ILE A 60 16.38 -1.16 6.27
C ILE A 60 16.17 -0.82 4.80
N LEU A 61 17.16 -1.02 3.95
CA LEU A 61 17.06 -0.78 2.50
C LEU A 61 16.04 -1.71 1.84
N ALA A 62 16.04 -3.00 2.17
CA ALA A 62 15.12 -3.99 1.62
C ALA A 62 13.65 -3.68 1.99
N ILE A 63 13.39 -3.33 3.26
CA ILE A 63 12.07 -2.89 3.73
C ILE A 63 11.66 -1.60 3.04
N THR A 64 12.57 -0.62 2.94
CA THR A 64 12.28 0.67 2.29
C THR A 64 11.90 0.48 0.83
N GLY A 65 12.67 -0.32 0.08
CA GLY A 65 12.34 -0.67 -1.30
C GLY A 65 10.97 -1.32 -1.43
N SER A 66 10.67 -2.28 -0.56
CA SER A 66 9.36 -2.95 -0.51
C SER A 66 8.20 -2.01 -0.18
N MET A 67 8.38 -1.08 0.76
CA MET A 67 7.37 -0.07 1.08
C MET A 67 7.11 0.87 -0.10
N LEU A 68 8.17 1.34 -0.76
CA LEU A 68 8.05 2.20 -1.95
C LEU A 68 7.36 1.48 -3.11
N TRP A 69 7.70 0.20 -3.33
CA TRP A 69 7.08 -0.63 -4.35
C TRP A 69 5.58 -0.85 -4.09
N LYS A 70 5.20 -1.17 -2.84
CA LYS A 70 3.79 -1.31 -2.43
C LYS A 70 2.99 -0.02 -2.54
N LYS A 71 3.63 1.13 -2.29
CA LYS A 71 3.01 2.45 -2.55
C LYS A 71 2.79 2.67 -4.05
N ALA A 72 3.76 2.33 -4.89
CA ALA A 72 3.62 2.43 -6.34
C ALA A 72 2.49 1.56 -6.89
N ASN A 73 2.32 0.35 -6.33
CA ASN A 73 1.25 -0.56 -6.75
C ASN A 73 -0.15 -0.06 -6.43
N ARG A 74 -0.33 0.75 -5.38
CA ARG A 74 -1.61 1.39 -5.09
C ARG A 74 -1.93 2.54 -6.06
N LEU A 75 -0.90 3.20 -6.59
CA LEU A 75 -1.07 4.27 -7.58
C LEU A 75 -1.32 3.74 -8.99
N ASP A 76 -0.71 2.61 -9.34
CA ASP A 76 -0.81 1.97 -10.65
C ASP A 76 -0.90 0.44 -10.49
N PRO A 77 -2.06 -0.09 -10.04
CA PRO A 77 -2.26 -1.52 -9.80
C PRO A 77 -2.35 -2.31 -11.10
N ALA A 78 -1.94 -3.57 -11.05
CA ALA A 78 -2.16 -4.52 -12.13
C ALA A 78 -3.61 -5.03 -12.15
N SER A 79 -4.09 -5.46 -13.31
CA SER A 79 -5.36 -6.19 -13.43
C SER A 79 -5.17 -7.65 -13.01
N LYS A 80 -6.14 -8.23 -12.29
CA LYS A 80 -6.18 -9.67 -11.97
C LYS A 80 -6.31 -10.55 -13.21
N LYS A 81 -6.76 -10.01 -14.35
CA LYS A 81 -6.83 -10.73 -15.63
C LYS A 81 -5.42 -11.07 -16.14
N ASP A 82 -4.45 -10.19 -15.91
CA ASP A 82 -3.04 -10.44 -16.20
C ASP A 82 -2.37 -11.05 -14.96
N LYS A 83 -2.54 -12.37 -14.79
CA LYS A 83 -2.07 -13.10 -13.60
C LYS A 83 -0.56 -12.96 -13.38
N VAL A 84 0.23 -12.99 -14.45
CA VAL A 84 1.69 -12.93 -14.37
C VAL A 84 2.13 -11.56 -13.87
N ARG A 85 1.65 -10.49 -14.51
CA ARG A 85 1.96 -9.14 -14.07
C ARG A 85 1.42 -8.87 -12.67
N PHE A 86 0.20 -9.32 -12.36
CA PHE A 86 -0.39 -9.18 -11.04
C PHE A 86 0.44 -9.87 -9.96
N PHE A 87 0.90 -11.09 -10.21
CA PHE A 87 1.75 -11.81 -9.26
C PHE A 87 3.11 -11.13 -9.07
N ILE A 88 3.84 -10.90 -10.16
CA ILE A 88 5.18 -10.31 -10.09
C ILE A 88 5.10 -8.94 -9.44
N GLN A 89 4.20 -8.07 -9.90
CA GLN A 89 4.10 -6.72 -9.39
C GLN A 89 3.81 -6.70 -7.88
N ASN A 90 2.99 -7.61 -7.35
CA ASN A 90 2.64 -7.60 -5.93
C ASN A 90 3.60 -8.39 -5.03
N GLN A 91 4.29 -9.40 -5.55
CA GLN A 91 5.22 -10.23 -4.77
C GLN A 91 6.69 -9.89 -4.99
N LEU A 92 7.02 -8.98 -5.93
CA LEU A 92 8.42 -8.61 -6.23
C LEU A 92 9.18 -8.14 -4.98
N GLY A 93 8.52 -7.40 -4.09
CA GLY A 93 9.13 -6.96 -2.84
C GLY A 93 9.66 -8.12 -2.01
N ALA A 94 8.84 -9.16 -1.80
CA ALA A 94 9.25 -10.37 -1.09
C ALA A 94 10.38 -11.10 -1.80
N ILE A 95 10.25 -11.29 -3.12
CA ILE A 95 11.23 -12.03 -3.93
C ILE A 95 12.61 -11.36 -3.84
N ILE A 96 12.69 -10.06 -4.12
CA ILE A 96 13.96 -9.33 -4.12
C ILE A 96 14.53 -9.23 -2.70
N SER A 97 13.69 -9.04 -1.69
CA SER A 97 14.14 -8.97 -0.29
C SER A 97 14.72 -10.31 0.18
N VAL A 98 14.12 -11.43 -0.23
CA VAL A 98 14.68 -12.77 0.03
C VAL A 98 16.02 -12.95 -0.68
N LEU A 99 16.10 -12.54 -1.95
CA LEU A 99 17.35 -12.61 -2.72
C LEU A 99 18.48 -11.77 -2.13
N ALA A 100 18.18 -10.67 -1.45
CA ALA A 100 19.17 -9.79 -0.82
C ALA A 100 19.74 -10.31 0.52
N PHE A 101 19.24 -11.45 1.01
CA PHE A 101 19.69 -12.04 2.27
C PHE A 101 20.04 -13.51 2.18
N LEU A 102 19.38 -14.25 1.27
CA LEU A 102 19.53 -15.70 1.18
C LEU A 102 20.97 -16.13 0.86
N PRO A 103 21.70 -15.52 -0.11
CA PRO A 103 23.11 -15.82 -0.32
C PRO A 103 23.97 -15.59 0.93
N LEU A 104 23.80 -14.46 1.61
CA LEU A 104 24.53 -14.15 2.84
C LEU A 104 24.28 -15.19 3.95
N VAL A 105 23.02 -15.57 4.19
CA VAL A 105 22.65 -16.59 5.18
C VAL A 105 23.36 -17.92 4.87
N ILE A 106 23.29 -18.38 3.62
CA ILE A 106 23.92 -19.64 3.19
C ILE A 106 25.43 -19.58 3.42
N LEU A 107 26.07 -18.48 3.01
CA LEU A 107 27.52 -18.35 3.09
C LEU A 107 28.03 -18.21 4.53
N ILE A 108 27.28 -17.58 5.44
CA ILE A 108 27.63 -17.57 6.87
C ILE A 108 27.72 -19.01 7.40
N PHE A 109 26.75 -19.86 7.09
CA PHE A 109 26.70 -21.22 7.64
C PHE A 109 27.72 -22.18 7.01
N ILE A 110 28.03 -22.03 5.73
CA ILE A 110 28.98 -22.91 5.01
C ILE A 110 30.45 -22.48 5.19
N ASN A 111 30.71 -21.21 5.57
CA ASN A 111 32.07 -20.71 5.76
C ASN A 111 32.83 -21.54 6.81
N LYS A 112 34.04 -22.01 6.47
CA LYS A 112 34.86 -22.88 7.32
C LYS A 112 35.82 -22.13 8.23
N ASP A 113 36.08 -20.86 7.93
CA ASP A 113 37.07 -20.01 8.61
C ASP A 113 36.45 -19.23 9.78
N VAL A 114 35.12 -19.23 9.88
CA VAL A 114 34.35 -18.61 10.97
C VAL A 114 34.03 -19.64 12.06
N ASP A 115 34.24 -19.27 13.31
CA ASP A 115 33.97 -20.14 14.46
C ASP A 115 32.46 -20.37 14.69
N GLY A 116 32.13 -21.41 15.46
CA GLY A 116 30.73 -21.78 15.71
C GLY A 116 29.91 -20.67 16.41
N LYS A 117 30.55 -19.85 17.25
CA LYS A 117 29.89 -18.77 17.99
C LYS A 117 29.50 -17.63 17.06
N THR A 118 30.44 -17.14 16.26
CA THR A 118 30.23 -16.06 15.28
C THR A 118 29.21 -16.49 14.23
N LYS A 119 29.33 -17.72 13.73
CA LYS A 119 28.35 -18.32 12.81
C LYS A 119 26.96 -18.40 13.42
N GLY A 120 26.84 -18.82 14.68
CA GLY A 120 25.57 -18.87 15.39
C GLY A 120 24.92 -17.49 15.55
N ILE A 121 25.70 -16.48 15.95
CA ILE A 121 25.20 -15.12 16.16
C ILE A 121 24.83 -14.47 14.81
N ALA A 122 25.77 -14.37 13.88
CA ALA A 122 25.53 -13.72 12.60
C ALA A 122 24.46 -14.45 11.77
N GLY A 123 24.50 -15.78 11.76
CA GLY A 123 23.57 -16.62 11.02
C GLY A 123 22.13 -16.50 11.55
N SER A 124 21.94 -16.51 12.87
CA SER A 124 20.61 -16.33 13.45
C SER A 124 20.04 -14.93 13.16
N ILE A 125 20.85 -13.87 13.30
CA ILE A 125 20.44 -12.50 12.97
C ILE A 125 20.09 -12.39 11.48
N ALA A 126 20.90 -12.97 10.59
CA ALA A 126 20.65 -12.95 9.15
C ALA A 126 19.35 -13.70 8.77
N VAL A 127 19.06 -14.84 9.41
CA VAL A 127 17.80 -15.58 9.21
C VAL A 127 16.60 -14.76 9.68
N VAL A 128 16.68 -14.13 10.85
CA VAL A 128 15.59 -13.25 11.34
C VAL A 128 15.39 -12.07 10.39
N ALA A 129 16.48 -11.44 9.93
CA ALA A 129 16.42 -10.36 8.95
C ALA A 129 15.77 -10.81 7.63
N LEU A 130 16.15 -11.97 7.11
CA LEU A 130 15.55 -12.58 5.91
C LEU A 130 14.03 -12.75 6.05
N LEU A 131 13.57 -13.28 7.19
CA LEU A 131 12.14 -13.47 7.46
C LEU A 131 11.39 -12.13 7.54
N ILE A 132 11.93 -11.17 8.29
CA ILE A 132 11.34 -9.82 8.40
C ILE A 132 11.26 -9.17 7.01
N ALA A 133 12.33 -9.24 6.22
CA ALA A 133 12.39 -8.65 4.89
C ALA A 133 11.39 -9.33 3.93
N GLY A 134 11.32 -10.67 3.94
CA GLY A 134 10.37 -11.43 3.14
C GLY A 134 8.90 -11.11 3.48
N ILE A 135 8.53 -11.11 4.76
CA ILE A 135 7.18 -10.78 5.22
C ILE A 135 6.84 -9.32 4.91
N SER A 136 7.77 -8.39 5.16
CA SER A 136 7.59 -6.97 4.86
C SER A 136 7.50 -6.69 3.36
N GLY A 137 8.14 -7.53 2.53
CA GLY A 137 8.10 -7.48 1.08
C GLY A 137 6.82 -8.06 0.47
N ALA A 138 6.16 -8.98 1.17
CA ALA A 138 4.93 -9.60 0.69
C ALA A 138 3.77 -8.60 0.73
N ASP A 139 2.91 -8.69 -0.30
CA ASP A 139 1.63 -7.99 -0.32
C ASP A 139 0.49 -9.01 -0.20
N PHE A 140 -0.10 -9.08 0.99
CA PHE A 140 -1.19 -10.00 1.34
C PHE A 140 -2.56 -9.47 0.92
N SER A 141 -2.66 -8.18 0.58
CA SER A 141 -3.91 -7.55 0.14
C SER A 141 -3.64 -6.67 -1.08
N PRO A 142 -3.19 -7.29 -2.20
CA PRO A 142 -2.73 -6.55 -3.35
C PRO A 142 -3.86 -5.78 -4.04
N PRO A 143 -3.67 -4.47 -4.34
CA PRO A 143 -4.65 -3.69 -5.07
C PRO A 143 -4.77 -4.19 -6.52
N SER A 144 -5.98 -4.09 -7.08
CA SER A 144 -6.24 -4.48 -8.47
C SER A 144 -7.16 -3.48 -9.16
N ILE A 145 -7.06 -3.42 -10.49
CA ILE A 145 -7.98 -2.60 -11.30
C ILE A 145 -9.44 -3.00 -11.06
N GLU A 146 -9.71 -4.30 -10.94
CA GLU A 146 -11.06 -4.81 -10.67
C GLU A 146 -11.57 -4.40 -9.30
N GLN A 147 -10.72 -4.47 -8.26
CA GLN A 147 -11.08 -4.02 -6.92
C GLN A 147 -11.41 -2.53 -6.91
N TYR A 148 -10.53 -1.69 -7.45
CA TYR A 148 -10.77 -0.24 -7.49
C TYR A 148 -11.96 0.12 -8.39
N THR A 149 -12.20 -0.63 -9.46
CA THR A 149 -13.40 -0.46 -10.28
C THR A 149 -14.66 -0.75 -9.46
N LYS A 150 -14.67 -1.85 -8.69
CA LYS A 150 -15.78 -2.17 -7.80
C LYS A 150 -16.00 -1.07 -6.77
N ASP A 151 -14.95 -0.71 -6.04
CA ASP A 151 -15.00 0.28 -4.96
C ASP A 151 -15.48 1.65 -5.46
N ILE A 152 -14.98 2.12 -6.61
CA ILE A 152 -15.40 3.40 -7.21
C ILE A 152 -16.87 3.38 -7.64
N ASN A 153 -17.35 2.29 -8.24
CA ASN A 153 -18.75 2.20 -8.67
C ASN A 153 -19.69 2.10 -7.47
N GLU A 154 -19.32 1.35 -6.45
CA GLU A 154 -20.06 1.25 -5.18
C GLU A 154 -20.15 2.62 -4.50
N GLN A 155 -19.01 3.29 -4.31
CA GLN A 155 -18.94 4.65 -3.76
C GLN A 155 -19.73 5.67 -4.60
N THR A 156 -19.65 5.58 -5.92
CA THR A 156 -20.39 6.50 -6.81
C THR A 156 -21.89 6.27 -6.69
N ASN A 157 -22.36 5.02 -6.59
CA ASN A 157 -23.77 4.71 -6.43
C ASN A 157 -24.30 5.19 -5.07
N THR A 158 -23.60 4.86 -3.99
CA THR A 158 -23.92 5.35 -2.64
C THR A 158 -23.92 6.88 -2.61
N LEU A 159 -22.90 7.51 -3.18
CA LEU A 159 -22.85 8.97 -3.26
C LEU A 159 -24.04 9.53 -4.03
N LYS A 160 -24.42 8.96 -5.16
CA LYS A 160 -25.57 9.44 -5.96
C LYS A 160 -26.89 9.33 -5.18
N GLN A 161 -27.10 8.23 -4.45
CA GLN A 161 -28.24 8.10 -3.55
C GLN A 161 -28.22 9.20 -2.48
N LEU A 162 -27.07 9.40 -1.84
CA LEU A 162 -26.87 10.40 -0.79
C LEU A 162 -26.81 11.84 -1.32
N ASN A 163 -26.62 12.04 -2.63
CA ASN A 163 -26.31 13.33 -3.23
C ASN A 163 -27.23 13.74 -4.40
N PHE A 164 -28.50 13.30 -4.43
CA PHE A 164 -29.48 13.64 -5.49
C PHE A 164 -28.95 13.39 -6.90
N ASP A 165 -28.38 12.20 -7.13
CA ASP A 165 -27.75 11.78 -8.39
C ASP A 165 -26.53 12.62 -8.83
N ASN A 166 -25.98 13.45 -7.95
CA ASN A 166 -24.77 14.26 -8.18
C ASN A 166 -23.50 13.53 -7.69
N ASP A 167 -22.44 13.50 -8.50
CA ASP A 167 -21.15 12.92 -8.13
C ASP A 167 -20.10 13.93 -7.66
N ASN A 168 -20.48 15.21 -7.53
CA ASN A 168 -19.64 16.28 -7.00
C ASN A 168 -19.45 16.15 -5.48
N VAL A 169 -18.19 16.22 -5.05
CA VAL A 169 -17.74 16.15 -3.66
C VAL A 169 -16.68 17.22 -3.39
N TYR A 170 -16.43 17.47 -2.11
CA TYR A 170 -15.44 18.41 -1.62
C TYR A 170 -14.32 17.67 -0.87
N TRP A 171 -13.08 18.14 -0.99
CA TRP A 171 -11.95 17.61 -0.21
C TRP A 171 -10.94 18.72 0.07
N THR A 172 -10.12 18.51 1.10
CA THR A 172 -9.06 19.47 1.47
C THR A 172 -7.69 18.88 1.22
N LYS A 173 -6.68 19.74 1.11
CA LYS A 173 -5.29 19.33 0.89
C LYS A 173 -4.73 18.39 1.97
N ALA A 174 -5.18 18.53 3.22
CA ALA A 174 -4.73 17.70 4.35
C ALA A 174 -5.73 16.59 4.73
N GLY A 175 -6.94 16.59 4.17
CA GLY A 175 -7.98 15.62 4.47
C GLY A 175 -7.77 14.27 3.79
N ASN A 176 -8.32 13.22 4.41
CA ASN A 176 -8.31 11.83 3.90
C ASN A 176 -9.72 11.33 3.55
N LYS A 177 -10.73 12.19 3.60
CA LYS A 177 -12.14 11.89 3.28
C LYS A 177 -12.69 12.94 2.34
N TYR A 178 -13.61 12.51 1.46
CA TYR A 178 -14.38 13.44 0.65
C TYR A 178 -15.72 13.74 1.35
N HIS A 179 -16.28 14.89 1.03
CA HIS A 179 -17.42 15.47 1.71
C HIS A 179 -18.52 15.77 0.71
N ILE A 180 -19.78 15.50 1.06
CA ILE A 180 -20.94 15.90 0.25
C ILE A 180 -21.18 17.41 0.38
N PHE A 181 -20.93 17.97 1.56
CA PHE A 181 -21.26 19.34 1.91
C PHE A 181 -19.98 20.15 2.17
N GLU A 182 -19.86 21.29 1.50
CA GLU A 182 -18.74 22.25 1.67
C GLU A 182 -18.67 22.82 3.10
N ASP A 183 -19.82 23.01 3.73
CA ASP A 183 -19.96 23.54 5.09
C ASP A 183 -19.78 22.47 6.19
N CYS A 184 -19.38 21.25 5.82
CA CYS A 184 -19.15 20.19 6.79
C CYS A 184 -18.12 20.63 7.83
N GLN A 185 -18.43 20.45 9.11
CA GLN A 185 -17.61 20.87 10.26
C GLN A 185 -16.13 20.45 10.18
N HIS A 186 -15.81 19.36 9.48
CA HIS A 186 -14.45 18.82 9.34
C HIS A 186 -13.60 19.60 8.33
N ILE A 187 -14.23 20.33 7.40
CA ILE A 187 -13.56 21.08 6.33
C ILE A 187 -13.93 22.56 6.29
N LYS A 188 -15.03 22.96 6.95
CA LYS A 188 -15.47 24.36 7.02
C LYS A 188 -14.36 25.24 7.60
N GLY A 189 -14.08 26.36 6.93
CA GLY A 189 -13.07 27.34 7.35
C GLY A 189 -11.62 26.93 7.05
N ARG A 190 -11.39 25.93 6.19
CA ARG A 190 -10.06 25.63 5.63
C ARG A 190 -9.74 26.56 4.47
N ASP A 191 -8.46 26.91 4.34
CA ASP A 191 -7.99 27.87 3.33
C ASP A 191 -8.16 27.38 1.88
N GLU A 192 -8.09 26.06 1.66
CA GLU A 192 -8.25 25.42 0.34
C GLU A 192 -9.21 24.23 0.42
N ILE A 193 -10.42 24.42 -0.12
CA ILE A 193 -11.41 23.36 -0.35
C ILE A 193 -11.53 23.15 -1.86
N ASN A 194 -11.12 21.96 -2.32
CA ASN A 194 -11.27 21.54 -3.70
C ASN A 194 -12.67 20.93 -3.90
N ASN A 195 -13.18 20.99 -5.13
CA ASN A 195 -14.41 20.33 -5.53
C ASN A 195 -14.24 19.60 -6.87
N GLY A 196 -15.11 18.62 -7.12
CA GLY A 196 -15.12 17.82 -8.32
C GLY A 196 -15.67 16.42 -8.05
N THR A 197 -15.50 15.51 -9.00
CA THR A 197 -16.01 14.13 -8.86
C THR A 197 -15.20 13.32 -7.85
N VAL A 198 -15.78 12.24 -7.30
CA VAL A 198 -15.05 11.24 -6.49
C VAL A 198 -13.78 10.76 -7.18
N LYS A 199 -13.82 10.60 -8.51
CA LYS A 199 -12.66 10.19 -9.29
C LYS A 199 -11.53 11.24 -9.26
N GLN A 200 -11.86 12.53 -9.33
CA GLN A 200 -10.86 13.60 -9.23
C GLN A 200 -10.24 13.65 -7.84
N SER A 201 -11.07 13.53 -6.79
CA SER A 201 -10.60 13.41 -5.41
C SER A 201 -9.65 12.21 -5.22
N TRP A 202 -9.98 11.06 -5.80
CA TRP A 202 -9.12 9.88 -5.81
C TRP A 202 -7.82 10.09 -6.61
N ASP A 203 -7.90 10.67 -7.80
CA ASP A 203 -6.73 10.88 -8.66
C ASP A 203 -5.72 11.86 -8.04
N GLU A 204 -6.19 12.91 -7.36
CA GLU A 204 -5.35 13.91 -6.71
C GLU A 204 -4.81 13.44 -5.35
N LYS A 205 -5.67 12.80 -4.55
CA LYS A 205 -5.42 12.58 -3.12
C LYS A 205 -5.50 11.11 -2.69
N GLY A 206 -6.00 10.21 -3.54
CA GLY A 206 -6.25 8.81 -3.20
C GLY A 206 -7.37 8.63 -2.18
N ILE A 207 -8.34 9.55 -2.14
CA ILE A 207 -9.45 9.53 -1.19
C ILE A 207 -10.57 8.63 -1.72
N SER A 208 -10.85 7.53 -1.03
CA SER A 208 -11.96 6.61 -1.30
C SER A 208 -13.08 6.66 -0.26
N GLU A 209 -12.90 7.39 0.83
CA GLU A 209 -13.85 7.34 1.94
C GLU A 209 -14.72 8.59 2.00
N LEU A 210 -16.03 8.38 2.08
CA LEU A 210 -16.99 9.42 2.42
C LEU A 210 -16.87 9.78 3.91
N CYS A 211 -16.99 11.07 4.21
CA CYS A 211 -17.13 11.54 5.58
C CYS A 211 -18.44 11.03 6.21
N LYS A 212 -18.33 10.21 7.27
CA LYS A 212 -19.49 9.69 8.03
C LYS A 212 -20.44 10.79 8.55
N THR A 213 -19.92 11.97 8.88
CA THR A 213 -20.78 13.10 9.27
C THR A 213 -21.60 13.62 8.09
N CYS A 214 -21.01 13.69 6.89
CA CYS A 214 -21.75 14.04 5.68
C CYS A 214 -22.76 12.95 5.31
N GLU A 215 -22.38 11.68 5.41
CA GLU A 215 -23.25 10.54 5.19
C GLU A 215 -24.49 10.60 6.09
N ASN A 216 -24.32 10.66 7.41
CA ASN A 216 -25.42 10.71 8.36
C ASN A 216 -26.29 11.96 8.17
N ARG A 217 -25.69 13.10 7.82
CA ARG A 217 -26.44 14.33 7.51
C ARG A 217 -27.28 14.15 6.25
N ALA A 218 -26.72 13.56 5.19
CA ALA A 218 -27.43 13.31 3.95
C ALA A 218 -28.59 12.33 4.14
N ILE A 219 -28.37 11.24 4.89
CA ILE A 219 -29.43 10.27 5.25
C ILE A 219 -30.58 10.98 5.96
N ARG A 220 -30.27 11.79 6.99
CA ARG A 220 -31.28 12.50 7.79
C ARG A 220 -32.01 13.60 7.01
N GLU A 221 -31.30 14.42 6.24
CA GLU A 221 -31.90 15.55 5.51
C GLU A 221 -32.69 15.13 4.28
N ARG A 222 -32.44 13.93 3.76
CA ARG A 222 -33.01 13.44 2.50
C ARG A 222 -33.92 12.22 2.68
N ASP A 223 -34.19 11.84 3.92
CA ASP A 223 -35.09 10.75 4.32
C ASP A 223 -34.78 9.42 3.61
N ILE A 224 -33.49 9.08 3.52
CA ILE A 224 -33.03 7.86 2.85
C ILE A 224 -33.08 6.70 3.84
N LYS A 225 -33.71 5.59 3.47
CA LYS A 225 -33.71 4.38 4.32
C LYS A 225 -32.36 3.68 4.22
N LEU A 226 -31.80 3.26 5.36
CA LEU A 226 -30.52 2.54 5.40
C LEU A 226 -30.53 1.26 4.57
N GLU A 227 -31.69 0.61 4.46
CA GLU A 227 -31.88 -0.58 3.60
C GLU A 227 -31.64 -0.32 2.11
N ASP A 228 -31.75 0.94 1.65
CA ASP A 228 -31.53 1.33 0.26
C ASP A 228 -30.05 1.59 -0.07
N ILE A 229 -29.21 1.73 0.97
CA ILE A 229 -27.78 2.08 0.87
C ILE A 229 -26.89 0.84 1.10
N ILE A 230 -27.31 -0.08 1.99
CA ILE A 230 -26.52 -1.25 2.41
C ILE A 230 -27.04 -2.52 1.71
N PRO A 231 -26.21 -3.29 0.99
CA PRO A 231 -26.62 -4.61 0.50
C PRO A 231 -27.02 -5.50 1.67
N LYS A 232 -28.13 -6.25 1.54
CA LYS A 232 -28.78 -7.11 2.57
C LYS A 232 -27.88 -8.12 3.34
N GLY A 233 -26.56 -8.17 3.12
CA GLY A 233 -25.63 -9.07 3.79
C GLY A 233 -24.76 -8.46 4.90
N ASP A 234 -24.74 -7.12 5.08
CA ASP A 234 -23.84 -6.44 6.04
C ASP A 234 -24.59 -5.80 7.23
N VAL A 235 -25.90 -5.99 7.33
CA VAL A 235 -26.69 -5.54 8.49
C VAL A 235 -26.45 -6.54 9.62
N ALA A 236 -25.67 -6.15 10.63
CA ALA A 236 -25.63 -6.89 11.88
C ALA A 236 -27.04 -6.92 12.47
N GLU A 237 -27.51 -8.12 12.83
CA GLU A 237 -28.86 -8.42 13.37
C GLU A 237 -29.25 -7.63 14.64
N GLU A 238 -28.37 -6.78 15.16
CA GLU A 238 -28.49 -6.12 16.46
C GLU A 238 -29.19 -4.75 16.42
N GLU A 239 -29.48 -4.18 15.24
CA GLU A 239 -30.23 -2.91 15.11
C GLU A 239 -31.73 -3.09 14.79
N LEU A 240 -32.25 -4.32 14.81
CA LEU A 240 -33.67 -4.64 14.51
C LEU A 240 -34.55 -4.92 15.74
N ILE A 241 -34.11 -4.56 16.94
CA ILE A 241 -34.90 -4.73 18.16
C ILE A 241 -34.94 -3.43 18.96
N GLU A 242 -35.84 -2.53 18.57
CA GLU A 242 -36.66 -1.73 19.50
C GLU A 242 -38.11 -2.21 19.43
#